data_AF-A0A358L342-F1
#
_entry.id   AF-A0A358L342-F1
#
_cell.length_a   1.000
_cell.length_b   1.000
_cell.length_c   1.000
_cell.angle_alpha   90.00
_cell.angle_beta   90.00
_cell.angle_gamma   90.00
#
_symmetry.space_group_name_H-M   'P 1'
#
loop_
_entity.id
_entity.type
_entity.pdbx_description
1 polymer ?
#
loop_
_entity_poly.entity_id
_entity_poly.type
_entity_poly.pdbx_seq_one_letter_code
_entity_poly.pdbx_strand_id
1 'polypeptide(L)' 'APVLGLYGALDESIPQESVETMRQALRAANANSEIVVYPEAGHAFNADYRPSYHEESAKDGWQRMLTWFKQHGVS' A
#
# COMPACT_ATOMS: atom_id res chain seq x y z
N ALA A 1 -8.76 -2.40 -13.79
CA ALA A 1 -7.35 -1.98 -13.89
C ALA A 1 -6.56 -2.62 -12.75
N PRO A 2 -5.26 -2.89 -12.93
CA PRO A 2 -4.40 -3.43 -11.88
C PRO A 2 -4.20 -2.39 -10.76
N VAL A 3 -4.28 -2.82 -9.49
CA VAL A 3 -4.19 -1.95 -8.31
C VAL A 3 -3.00 -2.31 -7.44
N LEU A 4 -2.24 -1.30 -7.02
CA LEU A 4 -1.24 -1.40 -5.95
C LEU A 4 -1.78 -0.73 -4.69
N GLY A 5 -1.86 -1.48 -3.59
CA GLY A 5 -2.20 -0.98 -2.26
C GLY A 5 -0.97 -0.88 -1.37
N LEU A 6 -0.78 0.27 -0.71
CA LEU A 6 0.32 0.55 0.20
C LEU A 6 -0.26 0.88 1.58
N TYR A 7 -0.17 -0.05 2.52
CA TYR A 7 -0.84 0.02 3.83
C TYR A 7 0.18 0.02 4.98
N GLY A 8 -0.15 0.68 6.08
CA GLY A 8 0.61 0.59 7.33
C GLY A 8 0.09 -0.54 8.22
N ALA A 9 0.97 -1.31 8.86
CA ALA A 9 0.58 -2.36 9.81
C ALA A 9 0.03 -1.80 11.13
N LEU A 10 0.46 -0.59 11.49
CA LEU A 10 0.07 0.12 12.71
C LEU A 10 -1.14 1.05 12.48
N ASP A 11 -1.79 0.96 11.31
CA ASP A 11 -3.02 1.71 11.04
C ASP A 11 -4.22 1.06 11.76
N GLU A 12 -4.57 1.60 12.93
CA GLU A 12 -5.72 1.12 13.72
C GLU A 12 -7.07 1.32 13.02
N SER A 13 -7.15 2.20 12.01
CA SER A 13 -8.37 2.40 11.22
C SER A 13 -8.56 1.33 10.14
N ILE A 14 -7.52 0.54 9.84
CA ILE A 14 -7.54 -0.52 8.82
C ILE A 14 -6.98 -1.81 9.43
N PRO A 15 -7.83 -2.63 10.08
CA PRO A 15 -7.40 -3.90 10.66
C PRO A 15 -6.75 -4.84 9.63
N GLN A 16 -5.73 -5.58 10.06
CA GLN A 16 -5.04 -6.55 9.18
C GLN A 16 -5.96 -7.64 8.63
N GLU A 17 -7.04 -7.98 9.33
CA GLU A 17 -8.08 -8.90 8.85
C GLU A 17 -8.79 -8.37 7.60
N SER A 18 -9.05 -7.06 7.53
CA SER A 18 -9.63 -6.43 6.34
C SER A 18 -8.65 -6.46 5.16
N VAL A 19 -7.35 -6.29 5.43
CA VAL A 19 -6.30 -6.43 4.41
C VAL A 19 -6.26 -7.86 3.88
N GLU A 20 -6.34 -8.87 4.75
CA GLU A 20 -6.31 -10.26 4.31
C GLU A 20 -7.58 -10.65 3.54
N THR A 21 -8.74 -10.16 3.95
CA THR A 21 -9.99 -10.32 3.20
C THR A 21 -9.85 -9.78 1.77
N MET A 22 -9.25 -8.60 1.61
CA MET A 22 -9.00 -8.01 0.30
C MET A 22 -8.00 -8.83 -0.52
N ARG A 23 -6.92 -9.32 0.10
CA ARG A 23 -5.96 -10.22 -0.57
C ARG A 23 -6.63 -11.50 -1.09
N GLN A 24 -7.51 -12.10 -0.29
CA GLN A 24 -8.29 -13.28 -0.70
C GLN A 24 -9.19 -12.95 -1.90
N ALA A 25 -9.91 -11.83 -1.86
CA ALA A 25 -10.77 -11.41 -2.96
C ALA A 25 -9.97 -11.16 -4.25
N LEU A 26 -8.80 -10.52 -4.16
CA LEU A 26 -7.90 -10.30 -5.32
C LEU A 26 -7.40 -11.63 -5.91
N ARG A 27 -6.99 -12.58 -5.06
CA ARG A 27 -6.59 -13.93 -5.51
C ARG A 27 -7.74 -14.67 -6.18
N ALA A 28 -8.93 -14.65 -5.60
CA ALA A 28 -10.11 -15.32 -6.15
C ALA A 28 -10.54 -14.74 -7.51
N ALA A 29 -10.35 -13.43 -7.70
CA ALA A 29 -10.63 -12.75 -8.97
C ALA A 29 -9.51 -12.92 -10.01
N ASN A 30 -8.41 -13.61 -9.69
CA ASN A 30 -7.19 -13.68 -10.50
C ASN A 30 -6.73 -12.28 -10.96
N ALA A 31 -6.82 -11.30 -10.04
CA ALA A 31 -6.51 -9.91 -10.33
C ALA A 31 -4.99 -9.69 -10.33
N ASN A 32 -4.49 -8.93 -11.31
CA ASN A 32 -3.11 -8.43 -11.33
C ASN A 32 -2.95 -7.24 -10.37
N SER A 33 -3.22 -7.46 -9.08
CA SER A 33 -3.17 -6.44 -8.04
C SER A 33 -2.32 -6.90 -6.86
N GLU A 34 -1.65 -5.96 -6.20
CA GLU A 34 -0.73 -6.20 -5.10
C GLU A 34 -1.11 -5.37 -3.87
N ILE A 35 -0.93 -5.95 -2.67
CA ILE A 35 -1.03 -5.21 -1.40
C ILE A 35 0.26 -5.40 -0.61
N VAL A 36 0.99 -4.29 -0.43
CA VAL A 36 2.17 -4.17 0.43
C VAL A 36 1.74 -3.60 1.77
N VAL A 37 2.23 -4.21 2.85
CA VAL A 37 2.00 -3.75 4.23
C VAL A 37 3.35 -3.41 4.85
N TYR A 38 3.50 -2.19 5.35
CA TYR A 38 4.69 -1.68 6.01
C TYR A 38 4.60 -1.90 7.52
N PRO A 39 5.48 -2.73 8.12
CA PRO A 39 5.35 -3.15 9.52
C PRO A 39 5.44 -1.99 10.52
N GLU A 40 6.24 -0.97 10.23
CA GLU A 40 6.51 0.15 11.14
C GLU A 40 5.66 1.41 10.84
N ALA A 41 4.75 1.35 9.85
CA ALA A 41 3.96 2.50 9.44
C ALA A 41 2.52 2.45 9.98
N GLY A 42 2.01 3.60 10.38
CA GLY A 42 0.60 3.81 10.74
C GLY A 42 -0.21 4.48 9.63
N HIS A 43 -1.38 4.99 10.01
CA HIS A 43 -2.22 5.78 9.10
C HIS A 43 -1.48 7.01 8.57
N ALA A 44 -1.72 7.37 7.31
CA ALA A 44 -1.14 8.55 6.68
C ALA A 44 0.40 8.64 6.77
N PHE A 45 1.10 7.50 6.67
CA PHE A 45 2.56 7.44 6.76
C PHE A 45 3.30 8.25 5.67
N ASN A 46 2.62 8.62 4.58
CA ASN A 46 3.16 9.44 3.51
C ASN A 46 2.87 10.95 3.65
N ALA A 47 2.17 11.38 4.70
CA ALA A 47 1.89 12.80 4.93
C ALA A 47 3.06 13.49 5.65
N ASP A 48 4.07 13.92 4.89
CA ASP A 48 5.34 14.52 5.36
C ASP A 48 5.22 15.72 6.32
N TYR A 49 4.07 16.39 6.30
CA TYR A 49 3.75 17.52 7.18
C TYR A 49 3.09 17.12 8.51
N ARG A 50 2.88 15.81 8.77
CA ARG A 50 2.22 15.29 9.97
C ARG A 50 3.17 14.43 10.82
N PRO A 51 2.94 14.33 12.15
CA PRO A 51 3.69 13.41 13.01
C PRO A 51 3.57 11.93 12.63
N SER A 52 2.55 11.55 11.87
CA SER A 52 2.36 10.20 11.38
C SER A 52 3.31 9.80 10.25
N TYR A 53 4.06 10.76 9.69
CA TYR A 53 5.00 10.50 8.61
C TYR A 53 6.04 9.43 9.02
N HIS A 54 6.19 8.41 8.18
CA HIS A 54 7.22 7.39 8.33
C HIS A 54 8.08 7.39 7.06
N GLU A 55 9.22 8.06 7.13
CA GLU A 55 10.07 8.40 5.98
C GLU A 55 10.47 7.18 5.14
N GLU A 56 10.87 6.09 5.78
CA GLU A 56 11.28 4.85 5.09
C GLU A 56 10.14 4.27 4.26
N SER A 57 8.96 4.11 4.87
CA SER A 57 7.78 3.55 4.20
C SER A 57 7.25 4.49 3.12
N ALA A 58 7.29 5.80 3.35
CA ALA A 58 6.89 6.80 2.38
C ALA A 58 7.77 6.76 1.12
N LYS A 59 9.10 6.72 1.31
CA LYS A 59 10.06 6.65 0.20
C LYS A 59 9.94 5.34 -0.59
N ASP A 60 9.86 4.20 0.08
CA ASP A 60 9.67 2.91 -0.58
C ASP A 60 8.32 2.86 -1.31
N GLY A 61 7.24 3.29 -0.64
CA GLY A 61 5.90 3.35 -1.23
C GLY A 61 5.84 4.22 -2.49
N TRP A 62 6.50 5.39 -2.45
CA TRP A 62 6.59 6.26 -3.62
C TRP A 62 7.32 5.59 -4.79
N GLN A 63 8.43 4.90 -4.54
CA GLN A 63 9.17 4.18 -5.58
C GLN A 63 8.37 3.01 -6.17
N ARG A 64 7.65 2.27 -5.33
CA ARG A 64 6.73 1.20 -5.79
C ARG A 64 5.62 1.75 -6.65
N MET A 65 5.01 2.88 -6.27
CA MET A 65 3.99 3.55 -7.05
C MET A 65 4.51 3.95 -8.44
N LEU A 66 5.68 4.59 -8.52
CA LEU A 66 6.30 4.97 -9.80
C LEU A 66 6.60 3.75 -10.66
N THR A 67 7.13 2.68 -10.05
CA THR A 67 7.41 1.41 -10.72
C THR A 67 6.12 0.78 -11.26
N TRP A 68 5.05 0.78 -10.47
CA TRP A 68 3.74 0.25 -10.85
C TRP A 68 3.15 1.00 -12.04
N PHE A 69 3.19 2.32 -12.03
CA PHE A 69 2.72 3.14 -13.14
C PHE A 69 3.49 2.86 -14.42
N LYS A 70 4.83 2.80 -14.33
CA LYS A 70 5.68 2.45 -15.46
C LYS A 70 5.38 1.06 -16.03
N GLN A 71 5.21 0.06 -15.17
CA GLN A 71 4.86 -1.32 -15.57
C GLN A 71 3.52 -1.40 -16.30
N HIS A 72 2.59 -0.49 -15.98
CA HIS A 72 1.24 -0.46 -16.54
C HIS A 72 1.02 0.65 -17.59
N GLY A 73 2.11 1.19 -18.15
CA GLY A 73 2.06 2.09 -19.30
C GLY A 73 1.65 3.52 -19.00
N VAL A 74 1.69 3.96 -17.73
CA VAL A 74 1.50 5.36 -17.34
C VAL A 74 2.86 6.05 -17.33
N SER A 75 3.01 7.08 -18.16
CA SER A 75 4.26 7.85 -18.38
C SER A 75 4.11 9.32 -18.03
#